data_AF-A0A925WTW3-F1
#
_entry.id   AF-A0A925WTW3-F1
#
_cell.length_a   1.000
_cell.length_b   1.000
_cell.length_c   1.000
_cell.angle_alpha   90.00
_cell.angle_beta   90.00
_cell.angle_gamma   90.00
#
_symmetry.space_group_name_H-M   'P 1'
#
loop_
_entity.id
_entity.type
_entity.pdbx_description
1 polymer ?
#
loop_
_entity_poly.entity_id
_entity_poly.type
_entity_poly.pdbx_seq_one_letter_code
_entity_poly.pdbx_strand_id
1 'polypeptide(L)'
;DAFGRDPGLAPTHWGPDSRTRDLFDRDRLIGEVTAYQSEFYVPVLRRRKAPAYEAFFSAKSSGLNYAELRVKGPVQSADAPRFFALGDALANALTPELAFVHPVWNRGEESQLYSASGVLSLKELQEYGLNPVCARTWYGSRLVSEIGRERLAQAGLRIENTRGGGVRVDLVQDPSQSDFETLQRRQTEAMAALVPSGLYADYTRFNDFVPGPRWVPIPG
;
A
#
# COMPACT_ATOMS: atom_id res chain seq x y z
N ASP A 1 7.23 -5.63 -14.70
CA ASP A 1 6.15 -5.49 -15.71
C ASP A 1 5.09 -4.45 -15.35
N ALA A 2 4.51 -4.45 -14.14
CA ALA A 2 3.48 -3.47 -13.74
C ALA A 2 3.88 -2.00 -14.01
N PHE A 3 5.10 -1.61 -13.60
CA PHE A 3 5.65 -0.28 -13.86
C PHE A 3 5.84 0.06 -15.35
N GLY A 4 6.05 -0.94 -16.21
CA GLY A 4 6.29 -0.73 -17.65
C GLY A 4 5.00 -0.52 -18.46
N ARG A 5 3.82 -0.73 -17.85
CA ARG A 5 2.52 -0.56 -18.53
C ARG A 5 2.17 0.91 -18.78
N ASP A 6 2.66 1.81 -17.93
CA ASP A 6 2.50 3.25 -18.10
C ASP A 6 3.89 3.89 -18.31
N PRO A 7 4.23 4.34 -19.54
CA PRO A 7 5.48 5.05 -19.82
C PRO A 7 5.67 6.30 -18.95
N GLY A 8 4.57 6.90 -18.49
CA GLY A 8 4.54 8.01 -17.54
C GLY A 8 5.06 7.63 -16.17
N LEU A 9 4.96 6.37 -15.76
CA LEU A 9 5.43 5.83 -14.48
C LEU A 9 6.60 4.85 -14.61
N ALA A 10 7.16 4.63 -15.80
CA ALA A 10 8.30 3.74 -15.97
C ALA A 10 9.51 4.20 -15.12
N PRO A 11 10.25 3.28 -14.46
CA PRO A 11 11.45 3.64 -13.71
C PRO A 11 12.51 4.15 -14.66
N THR A 12 13.34 5.08 -14.19
CA THR A 12 14.49 5.57 -14.95
C THR A 12 15.82 5.06 -14.42
N HIS A 13 15.85 4.63 -13.15
CA HIS A 13 17.04 4.12 -12.49
C HIS A 13 16.69 2.93 -11.59
N TRP A 14 17.68 2.12 -11.27
CA TRP A 14 17.56 1.04 -10.28
C TRP A 14 18.90 0.76 -9.61
N GLY A 15 18.90 0.09 -8.46
CA GLY A 15 20.13 -0.41 -7.83
C GLY A 15 19.89 -0.91 -6.41
N PRO A 16 20.96 -1.16 -5.63
CA PRO A 16 20.86 -1.80 -4.32
C PRO A 16 20.35 -0.86 -3.22
N ASP A 17 20.39 0.47 -3.43
CA ASP A 17 19.92 1.46 -2.48
C ASP A 17 19.43 2.75 -3.17
N SER A 18 18.97 3.71 -2.36
CA SER A 18 18.43 5.01 -2.84
C SER A 18 19.47 5.92 -3.51
N ARG A 19 20.78 5.65 -3.33
CA ARG A 19 21.88 6.40 -3.95
C ARG A 19 22.19 5.91 -5.36
N THR A 20 21.49 4.88 -5.85
CA THR A 20 21.73 4.33 -7.18
C THR A 20 21.71 5.37 -8.29
N ARG A 21 22.65 5.20 -9.24
CA ARG A 21 22.83 5.99 -10.45
C ARG A 21 22.67 5.18 -11.73
N ASP A 22 22.51 3.86 -11.64
CA ASP A 22 22.39 3.00 -12.81
C ASP A 22 21.05 3.22 -13.52
N LEU A 23 21.10 3.31 -14.84
CA LEU A 23 19.90 3.42 -15.67
C LEU A 23 19.06 2.16 -15.55
N PHE A 24 17.74 2.33 -15.58
CA PHE A 24 16.81 1.22 -15.53
C PHE A 24 17.04 0.25 -16.71
N ASP A 25 17.46 -0.96 -16.36
CA ASP A 25 17.56 -2.11 -17.26
C ASP A 25 16.82 -3.26 -16.58
N ARG A 26 15.71 -3.67 -17.20
CA ARG A 26 14.82 -4.69 -16.66
C ARG A 26 15.52 -6.04 -16.55
N ASP A 27 16.22 -6.44 -17.61
CA ASP A 27 16.74 -7.81 -17.71
C ASP A 27 17.98 -7.95 -16.82
N ARG A 28 18.79 -6.90 -16.71
CA ARG A 28 19.87 -6.85 -15.73
C ARG A 28 19.35 -6.86 -14.29
N LEU A 29 18.30 -6.09 -13.97
CA LEU A 29 17.67 -6.12 -12.65
C LEU A 29 17.18 -7.54 -12.30
N ILE A 30 16.46 -8.19 -13.22
CA ILE A 30 15.98 -9.55 -12.99
C ILE A 30 17.16 -10.51 -12.79
N GLY A 31 18.20 -10.42 -13.63
CA GLY A 31 19.41 -11.23 -13.49
C GLY A 31 20.07 -11.07 -12.12
N GLU A 32 20.27 -9.83 -11.66
CA GLU A 32 20.89 -9.56 -10.35
C GLU A 32 20.01 -10.01 -9.19
N VAL A 33 18.69 -9.72 -9.22
CA VAL A 33 17.75 -10.17 -8.20
C VAL A 33 17.71 -11.69 -8.08
N THR A 34 17.70 -12.40 -9.21
CA THR A 34 17.59 -13.87 -9.22
C THR A 34 18.92 -14.54 -8.83
N ALA A 35 20.05 -13.88 -9.10
CA ALA A 35 21.38 -14.37 -8.71
C ALA A 35 21.70 -14.10 -7.23
N TYR A 36 20.96 -13.21 -6.55
CA TYR A 36 21.27 -12.80 -5.19
C TYR A 36 20.86 -13.87 -4.17
N GLN A 37 21.83 -14.48 -3.51
CA GLN A 37 21.63 -15.58 -2.55
C GLN A 37 21.59 -15.10 -1.08
N SER A 38 20.87 -14.02 -0.79
CA SER A 38 20.77 -13.51 0.59
C SER A 38 19.33 -13.18 0.98
N GLU A 39 19.06 -13.34 2.27
CA GLU A 39 17.77 -13.02 2.90
C GLU A 39 17.54 -11.52 3.10
N PHE A 40 18.51 -10.69 2.71
CA PHE A 40 18.47 -9.24 2.84
C PHE A 40 18.92 -8.57 1.55
N TYR A 41 18.00 -8.48 0.60
CA TYR A 41 18.13 -7.62 -0.57
C TYR A 41 16.87 -6.77 -0.73
N VAL A 42 17.06 -5.47 -0.84
CA VAL A 42 15.97 -4.52 -1.06
C VAL A 42 16.33 -3.61 -2.24
N PRO A 43 16.18 -4.08 -3.48
CA PRO A 43 16.38 -3.24 -4.65
C PRO A 43 15.49 -2.00 -4.59
N VAL A 44 16.01 -0.93 -5.16
CA VAL A 44 15.29 0.33 -5.31
C VAL A 44 15.09 0.61 -6.78
N LEU A 45 13.83 0.82 -7.18
CA LEU A 45 13.48 1.44 -8.46
C LEU A 45 13.27 2.92 -8.23
N ARG A 46 13.82 3.75 -9.11
CA ARG A 46 13.64 5.20 -9.02
C ARG A 46 13.16 5.76 -10.33
N ARG A 47 12.29 6.76 -10.23
CA ARG A 47 11.99 7.65 -11.34
C ARG A 47 12.38 9.06 -10.93
N ARG A 48 13.34 9.64 -11.65
CA ARG A 48 13.89 10.97 -11.34
C ARG A 48 13.18 12.14 -12.02
N LYS A 49 12.45 11.89 -13.11
CA LYS A 49 11.53 12.87 -13.71
C LYS A 49 10.23 12.96 -12.91
N ALA A 50 9.37 13.96 -13.15
CA ALA A 50 8.02 14.03 -12.58
C ALA A 50 7.02 13.08 -13.29
N PRO A 51 6.09 12.42 -12.57
CA PRO A 51 6.08 12.32 -11.11
C PRO A 51 7.28 11.49 -10.64
N ALA A 52 8.04 12.03 -9.69
CA ALA A 52 9.24 11.40 -9.18
C ALA A 52 8.85 10.44 -8.07
N TYR A 53 9.48 9.28 -7.97
CA TYR A 53 9.20 8.32 -6.92
C TYR A 53 10.39 7.41 -6.63
N GLU A 54 10.32 6.74 -5.49
CA GLU A 54 11.16 5.59 -5.15
C GLU A 54 10.26 4.43 -4.79
N ALA A 55 10.59 3.25 -5.30
CA ALA A 55 9.94 2.01 -4.93
C ALA A 55 10.98 1.01 -4.43
N PHE A 56 10.64 0.35 -3.33
CA PHE A 56 11.47 -0.62 -2.62
C PHE A 56 10.71 -1.94 -2.61
N PHE A 57 11.40 -3.05 -2.76
CA PHE A 57 10.78 -4.37 -2.60
C PHE A 57 11.77 -5.37 -2.05
N SER A 58 11.30 -6.38 -1.34
CA SER A 58 12.15 -7.48 -0.91
C SER A 58 12.41 -8.45 -2.07
N ALA A 59 13.67 -8.84 -2.20
CA ALA A 59 14.15 -9.79 -3.18
C ALA A 59 14.92 -10.89 -2.46
N LYS A 60 14.20 -11.81 -1.80
CA LYS A 60 14.79 -12.91 -1.02
C LYS A 60 14.63 -14.24 -1.73
N SER A 61 15.40 -15.25 -1.33
CA SER A 61 15.21 -16.63 -1.78
C SER A 61 13.84 -17.19 -1.41
N SER A 62 13.30 -16.73 -0.27
CA SER A 62 11.95 -17.00 0.24
C SER A 62 10.83 -16.28 -0.52
N GLY A 63 11.17 -15.41 -1.48
CA GLY A 63 10.21 -14.64 -2.28
C GLY A 63 10.05 -13.18 -1.84
N LEU A 64 9.11 -12.49 -2.49
CA LEU A 64 8.75 -11.11 -2.18
C LEU A 64 7.69 -11.12 -1.08
N ASN A 65 8.01 -10.49 0.05
CA ASN A 65 7.08 -10.32 1.19
C ASN A 65 6.74 -8.85 1.48
N TYR A 66 7.35 -7.91 0.75
CA TYR A 66 7.15 -6.48 0.93
C TYR A 66 7.45 -5.72 -0.35
N ALA A 67 6.59 -4.75 -0.67
CA ALA A 67 6.86 -3.73 -1.67
C ALA A 67 6.22 -2.41 -1.24
N GLU A 68 6.93 -1.31 -1.47
CA GLU A 68 6.48 0.04 -1.15
C GLU A 68 6.85 0.99 -2.28
N LEU A 69 5.98 1.95 -2.57
CA LEU A 69 6.26 3.06 -3.47
C LEU A 69 5.95 4.36 -2.75
N ARG A 70 6.93 5.28 -2.74
CA ARG A 70 6.78 6.64 -2.20
C ARG A 70 6.98 7.65 -3.32
N VAL A 71 5.96 8.45 -3.59
CA VAL A 71 6.06 9.58 -4.52
C VAL A 71 6.84 10.71 -3.84
N LYS A 72 7.77 11.31 -4.58
CA LYS A 72 8.58 12.44 -4.14
C LYS A 72 7.95 13.73 -4.63
N GLY A 73 7.50 14.55 -3.68
CA GLY A 73 6.86 15.83 -3.96
C GLY A 73 5.35 15.69 -4.24
N PRO A 74 4.70 16.79 -4.62
CA PRO A 74 3.26 16.82 -4.82
C PRO A 74 2.86 15.98 -6.04
N VAL A 75 1.84 15.14 -5.86
CA VAL A 75 1.15 14.45 -6.95
C VAL A 75 0.18 15.43 -7.60
N GLN A 76 0.31 15.63 -8.91
CA GLN A 76 -0.69 16.40 -9.65
C GLN A 76 -1.98 15.59 -9.77
N SER A 77 -3.14 16.24 -9.76
CA SER A 77 -4.45 15.56 -9.84
C SER A 77 -4.57 14.62 -11.05
N ALA A 78 -3.92 14.97 -12.16
CA ALA A 78 -3.86 14.16 -13.38
C ALA A 78 -3.00 12.88 -13.25
N ASP A 79 -2.04 12.85 -12.32
CA ASP A 79 -1.18 11.69 -12.07
C ASP A 79 -1.78 10.72 -11.04
N ALA A 80 -2.70 11.18 -10.17
CA ALA A 80 -3.30 10.33 -9.14
C ALA A 80 -3.93 9.04 -9.71
N PRO A 81 -4.77 9.06 -10.77
CA PRO A 81 -5.31 7.84 -11.37
C PRO A 81 -4.24 6.83 -11.79
N ARG A 82 -3.07 7.30 -12.24
CA ARG A 82 -1.98 6.42 -12.67
C ARG A 82 -1.40 5.61 -11.52
N PHE A 83 -1.28 6.21 -10.34
CA PHE A 83 -0.80 5.50 -9.14
C PHE A 83 -1.82 4.49 -8.61
N PHE A 84 -3.13 4.80 -8.68
CA PHE A 84 -4.18 3.83 -8.35
C PHE A 84 -4.18 2.65 -9.33
N ALA A 85 -4.03 2.91 -10.63
CA ALA A 85 -3.92 1.86 -11.65
C ALA A 85 -2.64 1.02 -11.51
N LEU A 86 -1.51 1.65 -11.12
CA LEU A 86 -0.29 0.92 -10.78
C LEU A 86 -0.50 0.02 -9.56
N GLY A 87 -1.20 0.51 -8.53
CA GLY A 87 -1.62 -0.27 -7.37
C GLY A 87 -2.47 -1.48 -7.78
N ASP A 88 -3.47 -1.29 -8.64
CA ASP A 88 -4.27 -2.40 -9.19
C ASP A 88 -3.39 -3.42 -9.94
N ALA A 89 -2.44 -2.94 -10.76
CA ALA A 89 -1.56 -3.81 -11.53
C ALA A 89 -0.63 -4.64 -10.62
N LEU A 90 -0.11 -4.03 -9.55
CA LEU A 90 0.73 -4.71 -8.56
C LEU A 90 -0.08 -5.70 -7.71
N ALA A 91 -1.24 -5.29 -7.18
CA ALA A 91 -2.10 -6.15 -6.37
C ALA A 91 -2.59 -7.36 -7.18
N ASN A 92 -2.90 -7.19 -8.46
CA ASN A 92 -3.26 -8.31 -9.34
C ASN A 92 -2.09 -9.26 -9.64
N ALA A 93 -0.86 -8.75 -9.66
CA ALA A 93 0.33 -9.56 -9.94
C ALA A 93 0.85 -10.30 -8.70
N LEU A 94 0.74 -9.67 -7.52
CA LEU A 94 1.33 -10.15 -6.27
C LEU A 94 0.32 -10.83 -5.35
N THR A 95 -0.98 -10.63 -5.57
CA THR A 95 -2.07 -11.15 -4.72
C THR A 95 -1.78 -10.94 -3.22
N PRO A 96 -1.54 -9.69 -2.78
CA PRO A 96 -1.04 -9.43 -1.43
C PRO A 96 -2.11 -9.73 -0.38
N GLU A 97 -1.67 -10.13 0.81
CA GLU A 97 -2.58 -10.23 1.97
C GLU A 97 -3.05 -8.84 2.41
N LEU A 98 -2.16 -7.84 2.37
CA LEU A 98 -2.50 -6.43 2.58
C LEU A 98 -1.75 -5.56 1.56
N ALA A 99 -2.47 -4.66 0.90
CA ALA A 99 -1.88 -3.56 0.13
C ALA A 99 -2.79 -2.34 0.16
N PHE A 100 -2.26 -1.17 -0.14
CA PHE A 100 -3.06 0.05 -0.25
C PHE A 100 -2.42 1.10 -1.16
N VAL A 101 -3.27 1.99 -1.67
CA VAL A 101 -2.87 3.27 -2.27
C VAL A 101 -3.55 4.36 -1.48
N HIS A 102 -2.77 5.30 -0.95
CA HIS A 102 -3.25 6.33 -0.05
C HIS A 102 -2.58 7.67 -0.38
N PRO A 103 -3.35 8.71 -0.75
CA PRO A 103 -2.79 10.04 -0.90
C PRO A 103 -2.51 10.66 0.48
N VAL A 104 -1.41 11.37 0.60
CA VAL A 104 -0.96 12.00 1.85
C VAL A 104 -1.12 13.51 1.71
N TRP A 105 -1.86 14.13 2.62
CA TRP A 105 -2.08 15.58 2.65
C TRP A 105 -1.26 16.23 3.76
N ASN A 106 -0.68 17.41 3.46
CA ASN A 106 0.05 18.23 4.42
C ASN A 106 -0.75 19.50 4.75
N ARG A 107 -1.78 19.38 5.59
CA ARG A 107 -2.63 20.47 6.07
C ARG A 107 -2.47 20.73 7.58
N GLY A 108 -1.31 20.38 8.14
CA GLY A 108 -1.09 20.43 9.59
C GLY A 108 -1.84 19.33 10.32
N GLU A 109 -2.27 19.60 11.56
CA GLU A 109 -2.93 18.62 12.45
C GLU A 109 -4.20 18.01 11.84
N GLU A 110 -4.95 18.79 11.06
CA GLU A 110 -6.20 18.36 10.43
C GLU A 110 -6.04 17.08 9.59
N SER A 111 -4.92 16.96 8.85
CA SER A 111 -4.68 15.83 7.94
C SER A 111 -3.81 14.73 8.52
N GLN A 112 -3.29 14.88 9.74
CA GLN A 112 -2.32 13.94 10.32
C GLN A 112 -2.92 12.54 10.48
N LEU A 113 -4.08 12.41 11.12
CA LEU A 113 -4.69 11.10 11.39
C LEU A 113 -5.02 10.34 10.10
N TYR A 114 -5.65 11.02 9.15
CA TYR A 114 -5.96 10.43 7.85
C TYR A 114 -4.67 10.00 7.13
N SER A 115 -3.71 10.93 6.97
CA SER A 115 -2.51 10.70 6.18
C SER A 115 -1.55 9.68 6.80
N ALA A 116 -1.52 9.57 8.13
CA ALA A 116 -0.75 8.55 8.84
C ALA A 116 -1.22 7.13 8.49
N SER A 117 -2.49 6.96 8.10
CA SER A 117 -2.99 5.66 7.62
C SER A 117 -2.23 5.18 6.38
N GLY A 118 -1.68 6.08 5.56
CA GLY A 118 -0.87 5.72 4.39
C GLY A 118 0.56 5.25 4.71
N VAL A 119 0.92 5.15 5.99
CA VAL A 119 2.27 4.74 6.43
C VAL A 119 2.12 3.57 7.39
N LEU A 120 2.58 2.39 6.95
CA LEU A 120 2.61 1.19 7.78
C LEU A 120 3.84 0.36 7.42
N SER A 121 4.72 0.14 8.39
CA SER A 121 5.84 -0.78 8.22
C SER A 121 5.39 -2.24 8.38
N LEU A 122 6.13 -3.16 7.77
CA LEU A 122 5.90 -4.59 7.98
C LEU A 122 5.99 -4.96 9.47
N LYS A 123 6.92 -4.34 10.22
CA LYS A 123 7.06 -4.58 11.66
C LYS A 123 5.80 -4.17 12.42
N GLU A 124 5.28 -2.97 12.17
CA GLU A 124 4.08 -2.47 12.83
C GLU A 124 2.84 -3.30 12.48
N LEU A 125 2.73 -3.75 11.23
CA LEU A 125 1.67 -4.68 10.82
C LEU A 125 1.75 -5.99 11.59
N GLN A 126 2.94 -6.60 11.69
CA GLN A 126 3.11 -7.88 12.36
C GLN A 126 2.86 -7.77 13.88
N GLU A 127 3.29 -6.68 14.52
CA GLU A 127 3.18 -6.50 15.97
C GLU A 127 1.80 -6.02 16.43
N TYR A 128 1.17 -5.09 15.69
CA TYR A 128 -0.01 -4.38 16.18
C TYR A 128 -1.27 -4.70 15.37
N GLY A 129 -1.17 -4.76 14.04
CA GLY A 129 -2.27 -5.13 13.16
C GLY A 129 -2.55 -4.14 12.03
N LEU A 130 -3.80 -4.08 11.60
CA LEU A 130 -4.17 -3.28 10.44
C LEU A 130 -4.19 -1.79 10.77
N ASN A 131 -3.63 -0.98 9.86
CA ASN A 131 -3.88 0.45 9.80
C ASN A 131 -5.34 0.73 9.42
N PRO A 132 -5.86 1.94 9.71
CA PRO A 132 -7.15 2.35 9.17
C PRO A 132 -7.24 2.16 7.66
N VAL A 133 -8.43 1.79 7.17
CA VAL A 133 -8.65 1.54 5.74
C VAL A 133 -8.24 2.76 4.92
N CYS A 134 -7.46 2.54 3.86
CA CYS A 134 -6.93 3.62 3.03
C CYS A 134 -7.91 4.01 1.93
N ALA A 135 -7.58 5.04 1.13
CA ALA A 135 -8.40 5.47 0.00
C ALA A 135 -8.76 4.30 -0.93
N ARG A 136 -7.78 3.43 -1.19
CA ARG A 136 -7.95 2.09 -1.75
C ARG A 136 -7.13 1.09 -0.95
N THR A 137 -7.73 -0.02 -0.56
CA THR A 137 -7.08 -1.12 0.16
C THR A 137 -7.42 -2.45 -0.49
N TRP A 138 -6.47 -3.38 -0.52
CA TRP A 138 -6.69 -4.77 -0.86
C TRP A 138 -6.51 -5.63 0.37
N TYR A 139 -7.47 -6.49 0.63
CA TYR A 139 -7.43 -7.52 1.65
C TYR A 139 -7.39 -8.90 0.98
N GLY A 140 -6.43 -9.73 1.38
CA GLY A 140 -6.35 -11.13 0.99
C GLY A 140 -7.51 -11.96 1.55
N SER A 141 -7.64 -13.20 1.09
CA SER A 141 -8.76 -14.06 1.48
C SER A 141 -8.80 -14.32 2.99
N ARG A 142 -7.63 -14.40 3.65
CA ARG A 142 -7.55 -14.60 5.09
C ARG A 142 -8.10 -13.38 5.83
N LEU A 143 -7.60 -12.18 5.56
CA LEU A 143 -8.10 -10.95 6.18
C LEU A 143 -9.58 -10.72 5.88
N VAL A 144 -10.07 -11.04 4.68
CA VAL A 144 -11.51 -10.98 4.37
C VAL A 144 -12.33 -11.91 5.27
N SER A 145 -11.84 -13.14 5.50
CA SER A 145 -12.48 -14.09 6.41
C SER A 145 -12.47 -13.62 7.87
N GLU A 146 -11.38 -12.99 8.31
CA GLU A 146 -11.24 -12.53 9.70
C GLU A 146 -12.04 -11.24 9.97
N ILE A 147 -12.06 -10.29 9.03
CA ILE A 147 -12.85 -9.05 9.12
C ILE A 147 -14.35 -9.36 9.01
N GLY A 148 -14.70 -10.24 8.07
CA GLY A 148 -16.06 -10.56 7.67
C GLY A 148 -16.54 -9.68 6.52
N ARG A 149 -16.96 -10.31 5.42
CA ARG A 149 -17.43 -9.62 4.21
C ARG A 149 -18.67 -8.75 4.46
N GLU A 150 -19.55 -9.17 5.35
CA GLU A 150 -20.73 -8.39 5.76
C GLU A 150 -20.32 -7.09 6.47
N ARG A 151 -19.30 -7.15 7.32
CA ARG A 151 -18.78 -5.96 8.03
C ARG A 151 -18.16 -4.97 7.05
N LEU A 152 -17.40 -5.44 6.06
CA LEU A 152 -16.89 -4.60 4.98
C LEU A 152 -18.03 -3.91 4.21
N ALA A 153 -19.13 -4.61 3.95
CA ALA A 153 -20.30 -4.04 3.27
C ALA A 153 -21.04 -3.01 4.14
N GLN A 154 -21.19 -3.29 5.44
CA GLN A 154 -21.79 -2.38 6.42
C GLN A 154 -20.96 -1.11 6.64
N ALA A 155 -19.64 -1.19 6.46
CA ALA A 155 -18.73 -0.05 6.50
C ALA A 155 -18.91 0.93 5.33
N GLY A 156 -19.84 0.67 4.39
CA GLY A 156 -20.13 1.56 3.27
C GLY A 156 -19.03 1.63 2.21
N LEU A 157 -18.13 0.64 2.19
CA LEU A 157 -17.03 0.54 1.24
C LEU A 157 -17.52 0.04 -0.12
N ARG A 158 -16.87 0.48 -1.20
CA ARG A 158 -17.04 -0.12 -2.52
C ARG A 158 -16.18 -1.37 -2.61
N ILE A 159 -16.81 -2.54 -2.77
CA ILE A 159 -16.11 -3.83 -2.72
C ILE A 159 -16.07 -4.44 -4.13
N GLU A 160 -14.87 -4.80 -4.58
CA GLU A 160 -14.65 -5.58 -5.79
C GLU A 160 -13.84 -6.84 -5.45
N ASN A 161 -14.21 -8.00 -6.02
CA ASN A 161 -13.49 -9.24 -5.77
C ASN A 161 -12.16 -9.26 -6.55
N THR A 162 -11.11 -9.83 -5.95
CA THR A 162 -9.82 -10.03 -6.61
C THR A 162 -9.63 -11.47 -7.05
N ARG A 163 -8.65 -11.74 -7.94
CA ARG A 163 -8.37 -13.08 -8.48
C ARG A 163 -7.91 -14.10 -7.42
N GLY A 164 -7.51 -13.64 -6.23
CA GLY A 164 -7.01 -14.48 -5.14
C GLY A 164 -8.04 -14.76 -4.03
N GLY A 165 -9.34 -14.56 -4.27
CA GLY A 165 -10.38 -14.73 -3.25
C GLY A 165 -10.42 -13.62 -2.19
N GLY A 166 -9.57 -12.59 -2.33
CA GLY A 166 -9.62 -11.37 -1.56
C GLY A 166 -10.57 -10.33 -2.15
N VAL A 167 -10.47 -9.10 -1.66
CA VAL A 167 -11.24 -7.95 -2.14
C VAL A 167 -10.37 -6.70 -2.28
N ARG A 168 -10.71 -5.85 -3.24
CA ARG A 168 -10.35 -4.44 -3.26
C ARG A 168 -11.51 -3.67 -2.61
N VAL A 169 -11.18 -2.76 -1.72
CA VAL A 169 -12.13 -1.81 -1.14
C VAL A 169 -11.69 -0.38 -1.43
N ASP A 170 -12.66 0.44 -1.83
CA ASP A 170 -12.48 1.88 -1.98
C ASP A 170 -13.41 2.63 -1.00
N LEU A 171 -12.90 3.70 -0.37
CA LEU A 171 -13.70 4.55 0.54
C LEU A 171 -14.90 5.20 -0.16
N VAL A 172 -14.73 5.45 -1.46
CA VAL A 172 -15.63 6.19 -2.36
C VAL A 172 -15.56 5.60 -3.76
N GLN A 173 -16.44 6.04 -4.66
CA GLN A 173 -16.47 5.53 -6.04
C GLN A 173 -15.17 5.79 -6.82
N ASP A 174 -14.59 6.98 -6.67
CA ASP A 174 -13.35 7.37 -7.34
C ASP A 174 -12.40 8.03 -6.33
N PRO A 175 -11.62 7.24 -5.58
CA PRO A 175 -10.71 7.78 -4.59
C PRO A 175 -9.58 8.61 -5.20
N SER A 176 -9.29 8.43 -6.50
CA SER A 176 -8.21 9.16 -7.18
C SER A 176 -8.57 10.61 -7.52
N GLN A 177 -9.87 10.92 -7.57
CA GLN A 177 -10.41 12.25 -7.87
C GLN A 177 -11.10 12.92 -6.66
N SER A 178 -11.07 12.28 -5.49
CA SER A 178 -11.76 12.78 -4.31
C SER A 178 -10.88 13.73 -3.50
N ASP A 179 -11.52 14.69 -2.84
CA ASP A 179 -10.85 15.62 -1.92
C ASP A 179 -10.57 14.96 -0.55
N PHE A 180 -9.76 15.67 0.23
CA PHE A 180 -9.32 15.25 1.54
C PHE A 180 -10.50 15.07 2.51
N GLU A 181 -11.40 16.05 2.54
CA GLU A 181 -12.54 16.13 3.46
C GLU A 181 -13.50 14.95 3.25
N THR A 182 -13.76 14.60 1.99
CA THR A 182 -14.58 13.45 1.63
C THR A 182 -13.90 12.16 2.05
N LEU A 183 -12.62 11.96 1.72
CA LEU A 183 -11.92 10.73 2.06
C LEU A 183 -11.75 10.55 3.58
N GLN A 184 -11.43 11.62 4.31
CA GLN A 184 -11.32 11.59 5.77
C GLN A 184 -12.65 11.24 6.42
N ARG A 185 -13.75 11.91 6.03
CA ARG A 185 -15.09 11.59 6.56
C ARG A 185 -15.44 10.12 6.33
N ARG A 186 -15.23 9.63 5.10
CA ARG A 186 -15.55 8.24 4.72
C ARG A 186 -14.67 7.22 5.43
N GLN A 187 -13.39 7.54 5.67
CA GLN A 187 -12.51 6.69 6.47
C GLN A 187 -13.05 6.60 7.91
N THR A 188 -13.39 7.71 8.55
CA THR A 188 -13.95 7.72 9.91
C THR A 188 -15.23 6.89 10.01
N GLU A 189 -16.16 7.08 9.08
CA GLU A 189 -17.41 6.30 9.00
C GLU A 189 -17.13 4.80 8.85
N ALA A 190 -16.25 4.42 7.93
CA ALA A 190 -15.90 3.03 7.69
C ALA A 190 -15.23 2.40 8.94
N MET A 191 -14.31 3.13 9.57
CA MET A 191 -13.57 2.62 10.72
C MET A 191 -14.48 2.37 11.93
N ALA A 192 -15.57 3.14 12.11
CA ALA A 192 -16.56 2.86 13.15
C ALA A 192 -17.17 1.45 13.03
N ALA A 193 -17.36 0.95 11.81
CA ALA A 193 -17.85 -0.41 11.55
C ALA A 193 -16.74 -1.48 11.57
N LEU A 194 -15.51 -1.11 11.21
CA LEU A 194 -14.39 -2.03 11.05
C LEU A 194 -13.61 -2.28 12.35
N VAL A 195 -13.42 -1.28 13.21
CA VAL A 195 -12.71 -1.41 14.50
C VAL A 195 -13.26 -2.55 15.36
N PRO A 196 -14.60 -2.77 15.47
CA PRO A 196 -15.13 -3.88 16.26
C PRO A 196 -14.76 -5.28 15.72
N SER A 197 -14.06 -5.39 14.59
CA SER A 197 -13.48 -6.67 14.13
C SER A 197 -12.27 -7.06 14.98
N GLY A 198 -11.71 -6.13 15.76
CA GLY A 198 -10.54 -6.38 16.60
C GLY A 198 -9.23 -6.61 15.84
N LEU A 199 -9.19 -6.37 14.52
CA LEU A 199 -7.99 -6.56 13.71
C LEU A 199 -7.19 -5.28 13.47
N TYR A 200 -7.82 -4.13 13.69
CA TYR A 200 -7.22 -2.82 13.51
C TYR A 200 -6.55 -2.38 14.80
N ALA A 201 -5.31 -1.90 14.67
CA ALA A 201 -4.56 -1.34 15.78
C ALA A 201 -4.91 0.14 16.01
N ASP A 202 -4.68 0.60 17.23
CA ASP A 202 -4.70 2.02 17.56
C ASP A 202 -3.31 2.62 17.36
N TYR A 203 -3.16 3.39 16.27
CA TYR A 203 -1.93 4.11 15.94
C TYR A 203 -1.98 5.60 16.33
N THR A 204 -3.00 6.03 17.09
CA THR A 204 -3.19 7.47 17.41
C THR A 204 -2.12 8.02 18.36
N ARG A 205 -1.40 7.15 19.08
CA ARG A 205 -0.34 7.53 20.01
C ARG A 205 1.02 7.09 19.48
N PHE A 206 1.85 8.07 19.13
CA PHE A 206 3.21 7.81 18.68
C PHE A 206 4.01 7.05 19.75
N ASN A 207 4.58 5.90 19.38
CA ASN A 207 5.31 4.95 20.25
C ASN A 207 4.49 4.21 21.34
N ASP A 208 3.16 4.36 21.37
CA ASP A 208 2.26 3.65 22.29
C ASP A 208 1.10 3.02 21.50
N PHE A 209 1.46 2.27 20.46
CA PHE A 209 0.48 1.59 19.61
C PHE A 209 -0.19 0.44 20.37
N VAL A 210 -1.50 0.34 20.26
CA VAL A 210 -2.27 -0.74 20.88
C VAL A 210 -2.63 -1.77 19.82
N PRO A 211 -2.20 -3.04 19.97
CA PRO A 211 -2.57 -4.08 19.03
C PRO A 211 -4.08 -4.28 18.92
N GLY A 212 -4.55 -4.65 17.74
CA GLY A 212 -5.90 -5.15 17.56
C GLY A 212 -6.11 -6.39 18.45
N PRO A 213 -7.17 -6.48 19.27
CA PRO A 213 -7.33 -7.55 20.27
C PRO A 213 -7.50 -8.97 19.67
N ARG A 214 -7.79 -9.07 18.37
CA ARG A 214 -7.84 -10.34 17.63
C ARG A 214 -6.75 -10.45 16.56
N TRP A 215 -5.79 -9.52 16.53
CA TRP A 215 -4.75 -9.53 15.53
C TRP A 215 -3.89 -10.79 15.66
N VAL A 216 -3.66 -11.44 14.53
CA VAL A 216 -2.73 -12.56 14.40
C VAL A 216 -1.78 -12.21 13.25
N PRO A 217 -0.45 -12.22 13.47
CA PRO A 217 0.56 -11.96 12.45
C PRO A 217 0.30 -12.66 11.11
N ILE A 218 0.60 -11.99 10.00
CA ILE A 218 0.50 -12.58 8.65
C ILE A 218 1.68 -13.55 8.48
N PRO A 219 1.47 -14.79 8.00
CA PRO A 219 2.55 -15.78 7.90
C PRO A 219 3.58 -15.26 6.88
N GLY A 220 4.86 -15.41 7.23
CA GLY A 220 5.99 -14.95 6.42
C GLY A 220 6.30 -15.86 5.24
#